data_AF-A0A6P0Y302-F1
#
_entry.id   AF-A0A6P0Y302-F1
#
_cell.length_a   1.000
_cell.length_b   1.000
_cell.length_c   1.000
_cell.angle_alpha   90.00
_cell.angle_beta   90.00
_cell.angle_gamma   90.00
#
_symmetry.space_group_name_H-M   'P 1'
#
loop_
_entity.id
_entity.type
_entity.pdbx_description
1 polymer ?
#
loop_
_entity_poly.entity_id
_entity_poly.type
_entity_poly.pdbx_seq_one_letter_code
_entity_poly.pdbx_strand_id
1 'polypeptide(L)'
;KQHEITKSQAYSLIQLANSADTLLAEGQLQPEAINNFSKNAFVETAKAAPEVQKLVSEAAQEGEQITRREVKQLADQWTAMNSELLPEEVKEKAAGGLLPPRHLAPLIKEMEKLPDSHLREIQKEVANNPDVDTVKNLTTDARNLAKYLDAAAQVQTFSKGVVDVELALEEALRLDCLNTTSELVKQAANLEQTVAKLYTTWKRLSNLADRLYVDTGASNPHLRSMLNCLEALTNEVIEVDLDDAGENMVRLKIMDE
;
A
#
# COMPACT_ATOMS: atom_id res chain seq x y z
N LYS A 1 -37.08 16.28 -1.51
CA LYS A 1 -36.87 14.82 -1.54
C LYS A 1 -35.57 14.53 -0.79
N GLN A 2 -35.63 13.96 0.41
CA GLN A 2 -34.43 13.44 1.07
C GLN A 2 -34.08 12.13 0.37
N HIS A 3 -32.93 12.09 -0.29
CA HIS A 3 -32.38 10.85 -0.82
C HIS A 3 -31.37 10.34 0.19
N GLU A 4 -31.61 9.15 0.72
CA GLU A 4 -30.65 8.45 1.55
C GLU A 4 -29.40 8.18 0.70
N ILE A 5 -28.28 8.79 1.09
CA ILE A 5 -26.99 8.56 0.46
C ILE A 5 -26.32 7.34 1.09
N THR A 6 -25.68 6.52 0.27
CA THR A 6 -24.88 5.39 0.77
C THR A 6 -23.67 5.90 1.57
N LYS A 7 -23.16 5.11 2.52
CA LYS A 7 -21.98 5.48 3.33
C LYS A 7 -20.79 5.88 2.45
N SER A 8 -20.54 5.15 1.37
CA SER A 8 -19.48 5.46 0.39
C SER A 8 -19.68 6.83 -0.28
N GLN A 9 -20.92 7.16 -0.65
CA GLN A 9 -21.25 8.46 -1.22
C GLN A 9 -21.08 9.60 -0.21
N ALA A 10 -21.44 9.39 1.06
CA ALA A 10 -21.18 10.36 2.13
C ALA A 10 -19.68 10.62 2.31
N TYR A 11 -18.85 9.57 2.38
CA TYR A 11 -17.39 9.72 2.46
C TYR A 11 -16.81 10.47 1.25
N SER A 12 -17.31 10.21 0.04
CA SER A 12 -16.84 10.93 -1.17
C SER A 12 -17.15 12.42 -1.13
N LEU A 13 -18.30 12.81 -0.58
CA LEU A 13 -18.70 14.21 -0.44
C LEU A 13 -17.89 14.92 0.65
N ILE A 14 -17.62 14.25 1.77
CA ILE A 14 -16.73 14.76 2.83
C ILE A 14 -15.33 14.99 2.27
N GLN A 15 -14.81 14.02 1.51
CA GLN A 15 -13.49 14.13 0.91
C GLN A 15 -13.41 15.27 -0.10
N LEU A 16 -14.48 15.50 -0.86
CA LEU A 16 -14.59 16.62 -1.80
C LEU A 16 -14.61 17.97 -1.07
N ALA A 17 -15.40 18.08 0.02
CA ALA A 17 -15.44 19.29 0.83
C ALA A 17 -14.07 19.61 1.43
N ASN A 18 -13.42 18.63 2.06
CA ASN A 18 -12.07 18.79 2.61
C ASN A 18 -11.05 19.19 1.53
N SER A 19 -11.10 18.57 0.35
CA SER A 19 -10.20 18.92 -0.77
C SER A 19 -10.43 20.35 -1.27
N ALA A 20 -11.67 20.83 -1.23
CA ALA A 20 -11.99 22.19 -1.63
C ALA A 20 -11.54 23.23 -0.62
N ASP A 21 -11.67 22.93 0.66
CA ASP A 21 -11.14 23.79 1.72
C ASP A 21 -9.61 23.91 1.61
N THR A 22 -8.90 22.81 1.31
CA THR A 22 -7.44 22.84 1.10
C THR A 22 -7.06 23.70 -0.12
N LEU A 23 -7.66 23.44 -1.28
CA LEU A 23 -7.30 24.10 -2.53
C LEU A 23 -7.68 25.59 -2.57
N LEU A 24 -8.79 25.97 -1.91
CA LEU A 24 -9.24 27.37 -1.82
C LEU A 24 -8.49 28.15 -0.73
N ALA A 25 -8.19 27.54 0.42
CA ALA A 25 -7.48 28.21 1.50
C ALA A 25 -6.01 28.49 1.15
N GLU A 26 -5.39 27.61 0.35
CA GLU A 26 -4.03 27.81 -0.15
C GLU A 26 -3.94 28.82 -1.30
N GLY A 27 -5.08 29.36 -1.75
CA GLY A 27 -5.14 30.43 -2.76
C GLY A 27 -4.73 30.00 -4.17
N GLN A 28 -4.69 28.69 -4.45
CA GLN A 28 -4.19 28.17 -5.72
C GLN A 28 -5.27 28.07 -6.81
N LEU A 29 -6.55 28.23 -6.47
CA LEU A 29 -7.64 28.11 -7.42
C LEU A 29 -8.54 29.34 -7.42
N GLN A 30 -8.67 29.97 -8.59
CA GLN A 30 -9.64 31.04 -8.79
C GLN A 30 -11.06 30.47 -8.88
N PRO A 31 -12.07 31.16 -8.32
CA PRO A 31 -13.46 30.68 -8.33
C PRO A 31 -14.01 30.32 -9.71
N GLU A 32 -13.55 31.02 -10.76
CA GLU A 32 -13.98 30.86 -12.15
C GLU A 32 -13.47 29.53 -12.76
N ALA A 33 -12.29 29.08 -12.37
CA ALA A 33 -11.67 27.85 -12.86
C ALA A 33 -12.30 26.58 -12.28
N ILE A 34 -13.03 26.68 -11.15
CA ILE A 34 -13.68 25.53 -10.48
C ILE A 34 -14.66 24.82 -11.41
N ASN A 35 -15.35 25.56 -12.28
CA ASN A 35 -16.33 24.99 -13.21
C ASN A 35 -15.70 24.09 -14.28
N ASN A 36 -14.38 24.16 -14.46
CA ASN A 36 -13.64 23.34 -15.40
C ASN A 36 -13.17 22.02 -14.76
N PHE A 37 -13.38 21.81 -13.46
CA PHE A 37 -13.01 20.57 -12.79
C PHE A 37 -14.16 19.58 -12.69
N SER A 38 -13.86 18.33 -13.03
CA SER A 38 -14.68 17.22 -12.57
C SER A 38 -14.50 16.99 -11.06
N LYS A 39 -15.56 16.52 -10.37
CA LYS A 39 -15.53 16.22 -8.92
C LYS A 39 -14.35 15.33 -8.50
N ASN A 40 -14.03 14.34 -9.33
CA ASN A 40 -12.92 13.42 -9.08
C ASN A 40 -11.56 14.05 -9.39
N ALA A 41 -11.47 14.98 -10.34
CA ALA A 41 -10.25 15.73 -10.60
C ALA A 41 -9.89 16.57 -9.39
N PHE A 42 -10.85 17.28 -8.79
CA PHE A 42 -10.62 18.11 -7.61
C PHE A 42 -9.96 17.34 -6.45
N VAL A 43 -10.49 16.15 -6.18
CA VAL A 43 -9.97 15.26 -5.13
C VAL A 43 -8.57 14.72 -5.48
N GLU A 44 -8.28 14.50 -6.76
CA GLU A 44 -6.97 14.03 -7.22
C GLU A 44 -5.94 15.16 -7.17
N THR A 45 -6.32 16.38 -7.58
CA THR A 45 -5.49 17.59 -7.52
C THR A 45 -5.10 17.92 -6.09
N ALA A 46 -6.04 17.89 -5.14
CA ALA A 46 -5.74 18.16 -3.73
C ALA A 46 -4.76 17.16 -3.10
N LYS A 47 -4.59 15.97 -3.69
CA LYS A 47 -3.62 14.97 -3.23
C LYS A 47 -2.27 15.08 -3.94
N ALA A 48 -2.18 15.89 -4.99
CA ALA A 48 -0.97 16.06 -5.77
C ALA A 48 -0.02 17.05 -5.08
N ALA A 49 1.25 17.06 -5.51
CA ALA A 49 2.24 18.01 -5.03
C ALA A 49 1.83 19.46 -5.38
N PRO A 50 2.22 20.48 -4.58
CA PRO A 50 1.85 21.88 -4.79
C PRO A 50 2.17 22.40 -6.20
N GLU A 51 3.23 21.90 -6.82
CA GLU A 51 3.66 22.28 -8.17
C GLU A 51 2.71 21.72 -9.23
N VAL A 52 2.24 20.49 -9.05
CA VAL A 52 1.22 19.86 -9.92
C VAL A 52 -0.13 20.55 -9.72
N GLN A 53 -0.46 20.96 -8.49
CA GLN A 53 -1.66 21.76 -8.22
C GLN A 53 -1.65 23.07 -9.00
N LYS A 54 -0.51 23.78 -9.04
CA LYS A 54 -0.34 24.99 -9.86
C LYS A 54 -0.53 24.72 -11.34
N LEU A 55 0.14 23.72 -11.91
CA LEU A 55 0.00 23.38 -13.32
C LEU A 55 -1.44 23.05 -13.71
N VAL A 56 -2.13 22.27 -12.87
CA VAL A 56 -3.53 21.92 -13.08
C VAL A 56 -4.44 23.14 -12.93
N SER A 57 -4.13 24.05 -12.01
CA SER A 57 -4.88 25.31 -11.85
C SER A 57 -4.69 26.27 -13.03
N GLU A 58 -3.49 26.32 -13.61
CA GLU A 58 -3.18 27.11 -14.81
C GLU A 58 -3.92 26.57 -16.03
N ALA A 59 -3.87 25.26 -16.28
CA ALA A 59 -4.63 24.61 -17.34
C ALA A 59 -6.15 24.84 -17.19
N ALA A 60 -6.67 24.78 -15.96
CA ALA A 60 -8.07 25.09 -15.69
C ALA A 60 -8.43 26.56 -15.93
N GLN A 61 -7.51 27.50 -15.67
CA GLN A 61 -7.70 28.93 -15.95
C GLN A 61 -7.70 29.23 -17.45
N GLU A 62 -6.92 28.48 -18.23
CA GLU A 62 -6.90 28.56 -19.70
C GLU A 62 -8.17 28.00 -20.36
N GLY A 63 -9.06 27.39 -19.57
CA GLY A 63 -10.36 26.90 -20.02
C GLY A 63 -10.37 25.41 -20.35
N GLU A 64 -9.32 24.66 -20.04
CA GLU A 64 -9.27 23.22 -20.25
C GLU A 64 -10.16 22.47 -19.24
N GLN A 65 -10.87 21.45 -19.73
CA GLN A 65 -11.80 20.66 -18.92
C GLN A 65 -11.06 19.59 -18.14
N ILE A 66 -10.59 19.93 -16.93
CA ILE A 66 -9.78 19.06 -16.08
C ILE A 66 -10.54 17.81 -15.61
N THR A 67 -10.17 16.68 -16.22
CA THR A 67 -10.57 15.35 -15.79
C THR A 67 -9.53 14.69 -14.90
N ARG A 68 -9.96 13.68 -14.13
CA ARG A 68 -9.05 12.85 -13.31
C ARG A 68 -7.83 12.32 -14.10
N ARG A 69 -8.03 12.02 -15.40
CA ARG A 69 -6.97 11.49 -16.25
C ARG A 69 -5.93 12.55 -16.61
N GLU A 70 -6.37 13.79 -16.85
CA GLU A 70 -5.47 14.90 -17.14
C GLU A 70 -4.66 15.32 -15.91
N VAL A 71 -5.28 15.38 -14.73
CA VAL A 71 -4.55 15.61 -13.47
C VAL A 71 -3.42 14.60 -13.32
N LYS A 72 -3.71 13.32 -13.60
CA LYS A 72 -2.71 12.27 -13.56
C LYS A 72 -1.64 12.42 -14.64
N GLN A 73 -2.00 12.81 -15.86
CA GLN A 73 -1.04 13.03 -16.94
C GLN A 73 -0.09 14.19 -16.64
N LEU A 74 -0.61 15.31 -16.13
CA LEU A 74 0.18 16.47 -15.73
C LEU A 74 1.09 16.14 -14.55
N ALA A 75 0.61 15.35 -13.59
CA ALA A 75 1.44 14.81 -12.51
C ALA A 75 2.57 13.94 -13.07
N ASP A 76 2.25 12.97 -13.93
CA ASP A 76 3.23 12.06 -14.52
C ASP A 76 4.28 12.82 -15.36
N GLN A 77 3.86 13.86 -16.09
CA GLN A 77 4.75 14.76 -16.85
C GLN A 77 5.67 15.57 -15.96
N TRP A 78 5.12 16.20 -14.92
CA TRP A 78 5.92 16.97 -13.95
C TRP A 78 6.98 16.08 -13.32
N THR A 79 6.61 14.87 -12.90
CA THR A 79 7.53 13.92 -12.27
C THR A 79 8.60 13.46 -13.24
N ALA A 80 8.25 13.19 -14.50
CA ALA A 80 9.24 12.80 -15.52
C ALA A 80 10.23 13.93 -15.89
N MET A 81 9.79 15.18 -15.91
CA MET A 81 10.64 16.32 -16.29
C MET A 81 11.51 16.85 -15.14
N ASN A 82 11.01 16.82 -13.90
CA ASN A 82 11.68 17.43 -12.76
C ASN A 82 12.42 16.44 -11.86
N SER A 83 12.36 15.13 -12.14
CA SER A 83 13.09 14.15 -11.35
C SER A 83 14.59 14.19 -11.64
N GLU A 84 15.38 14.39 -10.59
CA GLU A 84 16.85 14.28 -10.62
C GLU A 84 17.33 12.82 -10.70
N LEU A 85 16.42 11.85 -10.48
CA LEU A 85 16.74 10.41 -10.45
C LEU A 85 16.84 9.78 -11.84
N LEU A 86 16.42 10.48 -12.89
CA LEU A 86 16.53 9.99 -14.27
C LEU A 86 17.77 10.56 -14.98
N PRO A 87 18.52 9.72 -15.73
CA PRO A 87 19.57 10.20 -16.63
C PRO A 87 19.02 11.17 -17.69
N GLU A 88 19.85 12.12 -18.12
CA GLU A 88 19.48 13.14 -19.10
C GLU A 88 19.03 12.53 -20.45
N GLU A 89 19.58 11.36 -20.82
CA GLU A 89 19.23 10.64 -22.05
C GLU A 89 17.76 10.17 -22.05
N VAL A 90 17.20 9.92 -20.87
CA VAL A 90 15.80 9.49 -20.68
C VAL A 90 14.88 10.71 -20.71
N LYS A 91 15.32 11.85 -20.16
CA LYS A 91 14.59 13.12 -20.20
C LYS A 91 14.48 13.65 -21.63
N GLU A 92 15.55 13.57 -22.41
CA GLU A 92 15.54 13.95 -23.83
C GLU A 92 14.59 13.08 -24.65
N LYS A 93 14.55 11.76 -24.39
CA LYS A 93 13.64 10.83 -25.08
C LYS A 93 12.18 10.94 -24.62
N ALA A 94 11.95 11.33 -23.36
CA ALA A 94 10.63 11.68 -22.86
C ALA A 94 10.12 12.97 -23.51
N ALA A 95 10.98 13.99 -23.65
CA ALA A 95 10.68 15.24 -24.35
C ALA A 95 10.45 15.02 -25.87
N GLY A 96 11.16 14.07 -26.47
CA GLY A 96 10.97 13.64 -27.86
C GLY A 96 9.74 12.75 -28.11
N GLY A 97 8.96 12.42 -27.07
CA GLY A 97 7.74 11.62 -27.18
C GLY A 97 7.94 10.12 -27.43
N LEU A 98 9.18 9.61 -27.37
CA LEU A 98 9.48 8.18 -27.51
C LEU A 98 9.10 7.38 -26.25
N LEU A 99 9.11 8.02 -25.09
CA LEU A 99 8.77 7.40 -23.80
C LEU A 99 7.59 8.16 -23.15
N PRO A 100 6.40 7.54 -23.05
CA PRO A 100 5.28 8.16 -22.38
C PRO A 100 5.58 8.41 -20.88
N PRO A 101 5.38 9.64 -20.36
CA PRO A 101 5.62 9.99 -18.95
C PRO A 101 4.89 9.09 -17.95
N ARG A 102 3.75 8.52 -18.37
CA ARG A 102 2.95 7.55 -17.62
C ARG A 102 3.71 6.28 -17.21
N HIS A 103 4.78 5.91 -17.94
CA HIS A 103 5.63 4.76 -17.60
C HIS A 103 6.83 5.16 -16.74
N LEU A 104 7.26 6.42 -16.81
CA LEU A 104 8.39 6.94 -16.04
C LEU A 104 7.99 7.33 -14.62
N ALA A 105 6.80 7.90 -14.42
CA ALA A 105 6.34 8.30 -13.09
C ALA A 105 6.23 7.14 -12.08
N PRO A 106 5.72 5.95 -12.45
CA PRO A 106 5.76 4.77 -11.56
C PRO A 106 7.18 4.31 -11.24
N LEU A 107 8.10 4.37 -12.21
CA LEU A 107 9.50 3.99 -11.99
C LEU A 107 10.16 4.93 -10.97
N ILE A 108 10.02 6.24 -11.16
CA ILE A 108 10.58 7.27 -10.27
C ILE A 108 10.08 7.07 -8.83
N LYS A 109 8.78 6.82 -8.66
CA LYS A 109 8.19 6.61 -7.33
C LYS A 109 8.72 5.36 -6.62
N GLU A 110 9.04 4.30 -7.35
CA GLU A 110 9.65 3.12 -6.73
C GLU A 110 11.16 3.33 -6.50
N MET A 111 11.83 4.06 -7.39
CA MET A 111 13.24 4.47 -7.22
C MET A 111 13.44 5.32 -5.96
N GLU A 112 12.55 6.26 -5.65
CA GLU A 112 12.60 7.07 -4.42
C GLU A 112 12.64 6.25 -3.12
N LYS A 113 12.20 4.99 -3.15
CA LYS A 113 12.18 4.10 -1.98
C LYS A 113 13.41 3.21 -1.87
N LEU A 114 14.26 3.17 -2.90
CA LEU A 114 15.39 2.24 -2.99
C LEU A 114 16.69 2.90 -2.51
N PRO A 115 17.64 2.11 -1.96
CA PRO A 115 18.99 2.59 -1.65
C PRO A 115 19.78 3.02 -2.89
N ASP A 116 20.74 3.93 -2.69
CA ASP A 116 21.61 4.49 -3.75
C ASP A 116 22.37 3.43 -4.58
N SER A 117 22.65 2.26 -4.02
CA SER A 117 23.33 1.15 -4.70
C SER A 117 22.50 0.63 -5.88
N HIS A 118 21.25 0.24 -5.62
CA HIS A 118 20.33 -0.29 -6.62
C HIS A 118 19.81 0.80 -7.57
N LEU A 119 19.71 2.04 -7.08
CA LEU A 119 19.36 3.19 -7.93
C LEU A 119 20.33 3.37 -9.10
N ARG A 120 21.63 3.26 -8.85
CA ARG A 120 22.66 3.41 -9.89
C ARG A 120 22.61 2.29 -10.92
N GLU A 121 22.27 1.07 -10.52
CA GLU A 121 22.12 -0.07 -11.43
C GLU A 121 20.95 0.14 -12.37
N ILE A 122 19.78 0.50 -11.81
CA ILE A 122 18.59 0.83 -12.59
C ILE A 122 18.87 2.00 -13.53
N GLN A 123 19.50 3.08 -13.05
CA GLN A 123 19.86 4.24 -13.90
C GLN A 123 20.76 3.86 -15.08
N LYS A 124 21.76 3.01 -14.85
CA LYS A 124 22.64 2.52 -15.93
C LYS A 124 21.87 1.70 -16.95
N GLU A 125 20.96 0.85 -16.50
CA GLU A 125 20.17 0.00 -17.39
C GLU A 125 19.18 0.81 -18.23
N VAL A 126 18.51 1.79 -17.62
CA VAL A 126 17.63 2.72 -18.36
C VAL A 126 18.43 3.56 -19.36
N ALA A 127 19.64 4.01 -19.01
CA ALA A 127 20.49 4.77 -19.93
C ALA A 127 20.95 3.93 -21.14
N ASN A 128 21.29 2.65 -20.91
CA ASN A 128 21.75 1.75 -21.97
C ASN A 128 20.62 1.36 -22.92
N ASN A 129 19.41 1.09 -22.42
CA ASN A 129 18.26 0.69 -23.22
C ASN A 129 17.01 1.52 -22.87
N PRO A 130 16.84 2.71 -23.49
CA PRO A 130 15.69 3.57 -23.20
C PRO A 130 14.50 3.17 -24.07
N ASP A 131 13.91 2.01 -23.81
CA ASP A 131 12.69 1.51 -24.45
C ASP A 131 11.55 1.30 -23.45
N VAL A 132 10.33 1.28 -23.97
CA VAL A 132 9.11 1.20 -23.15
C VAL A 132 9.02 -0.12 -22.37
N ASP A 133 9.53 -1.21 -22.92
CA ASP A 133 9.41 -2.52 -22.28
C ASP A 133 10.49 -2.72 -21.21
N THR A 134 11.72 -2.23 -21.43
CA THR A 134 12.74 -2.15 -20.37
C THR A 134 12.30 -1.27 -19.21
N VAL A 135 11.68 -0.10 -19.46
CA VAL A 135 11.14 0.76 -18.38
C VAL A 135 10.07 0.01 -17.56
N LYS A 136 9.21 -0.79 -18.19
CA LYS A 136 8.19 -1.58 -17.47
C LYS A 136 8.81 -2.72 -16.65
N ASN A 137 9.80 -3.41 -17.20
CA ASN A 137 10.50 -4.48 -16.50
C ASN A 137 11.23 -3.91 -15.29
N LEU A 138 12.01 -2.85 -15.48
CA LEU A 138 12.69 -2.14 -14.40
C LEU A 138 11.72 -1.56 -13.36
N THR A 139 10.54 -1.09 -13.76
CA THR A 139 9.50 -0.67 -12.80
C THR A 139 9.02 -1.84 -11.95
N THR A 140 8.91 -3.03 -12.54
CA THR A 140 8.48 -4.24 -11.85
C THR A 140 9.57 -4.74 -10.90
N ASP A 141 10.83 -4.71 -11.34
CA ASP A 141 11.98 -5.11 -10.53
C ASP A 141 12.21 -4.14 -9.37
N ALA A 142 12.18 -2.82 -9.63
CA ALA A 142 12.22 -1.79 -8.60
C ALA A 142 11.11 -1.97 -7.56
N ARG A 143 9.88 -2.29 -8.01
CA ARG A 143 8.76 -2.57 -7.10
C ARG A 143 9.00 -3.83 -6.26
N ASN A 144 9.55 -4.90 -6.85
CA ASN A 144 9.81 -6.15 -6.13
C ASN A 144 10.97 -6.00 -5.15
N LEU A 145 12.00 -5.23 -5.51
CA LEU A 145 13.09 -4.81 -4.62
C LEU A 145 12.56 -4.02 -3.42
N ALA A 146 11.75 -2.99 -3.67
CA ALA A 146 11.18 -2.17 -2.60
C ALA A 146 10.30 -2.99 -1.65
N LYS A 147 9.48 -3.90 -2.21
CA LYS A 147 8.68 -4.86 -1.41
C LYS A 147 9.55 -5.79 -0.59
N TYR A 148 10.62 -6.33 -1.17
CA TYR A 148 11.52 -7.24 -0.47
C TYR A 148 12.18 -6.54 0.72
N LEU A 149 12.71 -5.33 0.52
CA LEU A 149 13.38 -4.57 1.57
C LEU A 149 12.42 -4.17 2.70
N ASP A 150 11.22 -3.67 2.36
CA ASP A 150 10.21 -3.31 3.36
C ASP A 150 9.73 -4.55 4.14
N ALA A 151 9.43 -5.65 3.44
CA ALA A 151 8.98 -6.88 4.10
C ALA A 151 10.11 -7.49 4.95
N ALA A 152 11.35 -7.51 4.47
CA ALA A 152 12.48 -8.08 5.21
C ALA A 152 12.75 -7.32 6.51
N ALA A 153 12.56 -5.99 6.53
CA ALA A 153 12.66 -5.20 7.74
C ALA A 153 11.56 -5.52 8.79
N GLN A 154 10.42 -6.06 8.34
CA GLN A 154 9.28 -6.41 9.20
C GLN A 154 9.35 -7.84 9.77
N VAL A 155 10.13 -8.74 9.16
CA VAL A 155 10.23 -10.15 9.60
C VAL A 155 11.14 -10.26 10.83
N GLN A 156 10.53 -10.51 11.98
CA GLN A 156 11.23 -10.68 13.25
C GLN A 156 12.06 -11.98 13.28
N THR A 157 11.67 -12.99 12.51
CA THR A 157 12.42 -14.24 12.39
C THR A 157 13.80 -14.02 11.79
N PHE A 158 13.97 -13.05 10.88
CA PHE A 158 15.28 -12.70 10.31
C PHE A 158 16.20 -12.09 11.36
N SER A 159 15.67 -11.27 12.28
CA SER A 159 16.45 -10.73 13.40
C SER A 159 16.90 -11.78 14.42
N LYS A 160 16.23 -12.94 14.46
CA LYS A 160 16.59 -14.07 15.33
C LYS A 160 17.53 -15.07 14.64
N GLY A 161 17.53 -15.11 13.31
CA GLY A 161 18.42 -15.94 12.51
C GLY A 161 19.74 -15.26 12.19
N VAL A 162 20.75 -16.06 11.80
CA VAL A 162 21.97 -15.53 11.16
C VAL A 162 21.71 -15.51 9.65
N VAL A 163 20.83 -14.61 9.21
CA VAL A 163 20.52 -14.44 7.79
C VAL A 163 21.03 -13.07 7.36
N ASP A 164 21.91 -13.08 6.36
CA ASP A 164 22.30 -11.87 5.66
C ASP A 164 21.30 -11.62 4.52
N VAL A 165 20.41 -10.65 4.76
CA VAL A 165 19.32 -10.29 3.85
C VAL A 165 19.85 -9.69 2.54
N GLU A 166 21.00 -9.02 2.56
CA GLU A 166 21.60 -8.44 1.36
C GLU A 166 22.19 -9.55 0.47
N LEU A 167 22.92 -10.51 1.06
CA LEU A 167 23.44 -11.66 0.30
C LEU A 167 22.32 -12.52 -0.30
N ALA A 168 21.23 -12.74 0.44
CA ALA A 168 20.07 -13.47 -0.07
C ALA A 168 19.40 -12.74 -1.25
N LEU A 169 19.40 -11.40 -1.23
CA LEU A 169 18.90 -10.59 -2.32
C LEU A 169 19.79 -10.71 -3.57
N GLU A 170 21.11 -10.66 -3.42
CA GLU A 170 22.06 -10.84 -4.52
C GLU A 170 21.89 -12.21 -5.18
N GLU A 171 21.70 -13.27 -4.38
CA GLU A 171 21.43 -14.61 -4.90
C GLU A 171 20.10 -14.68 -5.66
N ALA A 172 19.05 -14.01 -5.15
CA ALA A 172 17.75 -13.96 -5.80
C ALA A 172 17.78 -13.20 -7.13
N LEU A 173 18.54 -12.11 -7.22
CA LEU A 173 18.79 -11.38 -8.47
C LEU A 173 19.57 -12.24 -9.47
N ARG A 174 20.62 -12.93 -9.00
CA ARG A 174 21.42 -13.83 -9.85
C ARG A 174 20.62 -15.00 -10.42
N LEU A 175 19.63 -15.48 -9.69
CA LEU A 175 18.76 -16.60 -10.09
C LEU A 175 17.46 -16.14 -10.79
N ASP A 176 17.28 -14.84 -11.00
CA ASP A 176 16.06 -14.24 -11.58
C ASP A 176 14.76 -14.67 -10.84
N CYS A 177 14.86 -14.81 -9.51
CA CYS A 177 13.77 -15.25 -8.64
C CYS A 177 13.37 -14.17 -7.61
N LEU A 178 13.65 -12.91 -7.91
CA LEU A 178 13.32 -11.76 -7.06
C LEU A 178 11.81 -11.70 -6.74
N ASN A 179 10.95 -11.91 -7.73
CA ASN A 179 9.50 -11.85 -7.52
C ASN A 179 9.03 -12.89 -6.48
N THR A 180 9.43 -14.16 -6.65
CA THR A 180 9.08 -15.24 -5.72
C THR A 180 9.66 -15.02 -4.34
N THR A 181 10.90 -14.52 -4.26
CA THR A 181 11.58 -14.24 -3.00
C THR A 181 10.90 -13.08 -2.27
N SER A 182 10.58 -11.99 -2.97
CA SER A 182 9.84 -10.85 -2.41
C SER A 182 8.47 -11.26 -1.88
N GLU A 183 7.74 -12.12 -2.58
CA GLU A 183 6.44 -12.60 -2.14
C GLU A 183 6.58 -13.55 -0.93
N LEU A 184 7.60 -14.43 -0.91
CA LEU A 184 7.88 -15.30 0.23
C LEU A 184 8.11 -14.49 1.52
N VAL A 185 8.99 -13.48 1.46
CA VAL A 185 9.30 -12.63 2.62
C VAL A 185 8.07 -11.86 3.08
N LYS A 186 7.28 -11.35 2.13
CA LYS A 186 6.02 -10.67 2.45
C LYS A 186 5.01 -11.60 3.13
N GLN A 187 4.88 -12.83 2.66
CA GLN A 187 4.00 -13.82 3.31
C GLN A 187 4.49 -14.21 4.70
N ALA A 188 5.82 -14.31 4.89
CA ALA A 188 6.40 -14.51 6.21
C ALA A 188 6.06 -13.37 7.19
N ALA A 189 6.24 -12.10 6.77
CA ALA A 189 5.87 -10.93 7.57
C ALA A 189 4.37 -10.91 7.92
N ASN A 190 3.51 -11.23 6.95
CA ASN A 190 2.06 -11.32 7.17
C ASN A 190 1.68 -12.42 8.16
N LEU A 191 2.34 -13.58 8.09
CA LEU A 191 2.09 -14.68 9.02
C LEU A 191 2.47 -14.28 10.44
N GLU A 192 3.64 -13.68 10.64
CA GLU A 192 4.07 -13.17 11.96
C GLU A 192 3.09 -12.14 12.52
N GLN A 193 2.66 -11.16 11.70
CA GLN A 193 1.68 -10.16 12.12
C GLN A 193 0.33 -10.80 12.48
N THR A 194 -0.07 -11.84 11.74
CA THR A 194 -1.31 -12.57 11.99
C THR A 194 -1.24 -13.38 13.28
N VAL A 195 -0.10 -14.02 13.57
CA VAL A 195 0.15 -14.72 14.83
C VAL A 195 0.13 -13.73 16.01
N ALA A 196 0.76 -12.56 15.86
CA ALA A 196 0.70 -11.52 16.89
C ALA A 196 -0.74 -11.03 17.14
N LYS A 197 -1.50 -10.80 16.07
CA LYS A 197 -2.93 -10.45 16.17
C LYS A 197 -3.73 -11.56 16.85
N LEU A 198 -3.52 -12.82 16.44
CA LEU A 198 -4.15 -13.99 17.05
C LEU A 198 -3.90 -14.04 18.55
N TYR A 199 -2.65 -13.88 18.99
CA TYR A 199 -2.31 -13.86 20.42
C TYR A 199 -3.04 -12.74 21.17
N THR A 200 -3.06 -11.52 20.63
CA THR A 200 -3.76 -10.40 21.28
C THR A 200 -5.28 -10.60 21.33
N THR A 201 -5.87 -11.16 20.28
CA THR A 201 -7.31 -11.50 20.23
C THR A 201 -7.64 -12.63 21.19
N TRP A 202 -6.83 -13.68 21.23
CA TRP A 202 -6.96 -14.80 22.16
C TRP A 202 -6.90 -14.31 23.61
N LYS A 203 -5.87 -13.54 23.98
CA LYS A 203 -5.73 -12.97 25.33
C LYS A 203 -6.92 -12.11 25.73
N ARG A 204 -7.47 -11.33 24.78
CA ARG A 204 -8.69 -10.54 25.02
C ARG A 204 -9.93 -11.43 25.19
N LEU A 205 -10.05 -12.50 24.39
CA LEU A 205 -11.15 -13.45 24.47
C LEU A 205 -11.14 -14.17 25.81
N SER A 206 -9.99 -14.70 26.25
CA SER A 206 -9.85 -15.37 27.55
C SER A 206 -10.20 -14.42 28.71
N ASN A 207 -9.70 -13.18 28.70
CA ASN A 207 -10.07 -12.18 29.72
C ASN A 207 -11.58 -11.86 29.77
N LEU A 208 -12.27 -11.86 28.62
CA LEU A 208 -13.71 -11.64 28.56
C LEU A 208 -14.49 -12.88 29.03
N ALA A 209 -14.03 -14.07 28.67
CA ALA A 209 -14.59 -15.33 29.12
C ALA A 209 -14.49 -15.46 30.66
N ASP A 210 -13.33 -15.12 31.24
CA ASP A 210 -13.12 -15.15 32.70
C ASP A 210 -14.04 -14.18 33.44
N ARG A 211 -14.13 -12.93 32.96
CA ARG A 211 -15.06 -11.93 33.53
C ARG A 211 -16.50 -12.40 33.44
N LEU A 212 -16.91 -12.89 32.26
CA LEU A 212 -18.27 -13.37 32.06
C LEU A 212 -18.55 -14.59 32.94
N TYR A 213 -17.58 -15.46 33.17
CA TYR A 213 -17.71 -16.61 34.07
C TYR A 213 -17.89 -16.19 35.54
N VAL A 214 -17.16 -15.17 35.99
CA VAL A 214 -17.32 -14.59 37.34
C VAL A 214 -18.67 -13.89 37.50
N ASP A 215 -19.09 -13.13 36.48
CA ASP A 215 -20.37 -12.40 36.48
C ASP A 215 -21.57 -13.36 36.35
N THR A 216 -21.39 -14.48 35.65
CA THR A 216 -22.41 -15.53 35.52
C THR A 216 -22.36 -16.47 36.73
N GLY A 217 -23.08 -16.05 37.78
CA GLY A 217 -23.45 -16.93 38.89
C GLY A 217 -24.19 -18.20 38.43
N ALA A 218 -24.40 -19.14 39.35
CA ALA A 218 -24.99 -20.46 39.09
C ALA A 218 -26.38 -20.44 38.42
N SER A 219 -27.07 -19.30 38.42
CA SER A 219 -28.42 -19.12 37.89
C SER A 219 -28.51 -18.95 36.37
N ASN A 220 -27.40 -18.98 35.61
CA ASN A 220 -27.37 -18.74 34.16
C ASN A 220 -26.80 -19.93 33.36
N PRO A 221 -27.55 -21.04 33.19
CA PRO A 221 -27.04 -22.27 32.57
C PRO A 221 -26.69 -22.12 31.09
N HIS A 222 -27.43 -21.31 30.33
CA HIS A 222 -27.19 -21.10 28.90
C HIS A 222 -25.89 -20.34 28.62
N LEU A 223 -25.57 -19.34 29.44
CA LEU A 223 -24.32 -18.60 29.32
C LEU A 223 -23.12 -19.48 29.67
N ARG A 224 -23.25 -20.39 30.65
CA ARG A 224 -22.23 -21.40 30.95
C ARG A 224 -22.03 -22.38 29.81
N SER A 225 -23.11 -22.89 29.21
CA SER A 225 -23.00 -23.76 28.04
C SER A 225 -22.27 -23.07 26.88
N MET A 226 -22.54 -21.78 26.65
CA MET A 226 -21.85 -21.00 25.63
C MET A 226 -20.35 -20.81 25.95
N LEU A 227 -20.01 -20.50 27.21
CA LEU A 227 -18.62 -20.40 27.65
C LEU A 227 -17.87 -21.73 27.48
N ASN A 228 -18.48 -22.86 27.86
CA ASN A 228 -17.90 -24.18 27.67
C ASN A 228 -17.64 -24.52 26.19
N CYS A 229 -18.50 -24.08 25.27
CA CYS A 229 -18.23 -24.24 23.84
C CYS A 229 -17.06 -23.36 23.37
N LEU A 230 -16.92 -22.16 23.95
CA LEU A 230 -15.83 -21.23 23.63
C LEU A 230 -14.50 -21.60 24.29
N GLU A 231 -14.49 -22.51 25.27
CA GLU A 231 -13.26 -23.02 25.91
C GLU A 231 -12.28 -23.63 24.90
N ALA A 232 -12.79 -24.24 23.82
CA ALA A 232 -11.97 -24.75 22.71
C ALA A 232 -11.08 -23.68 22.06
N LEU A 233 -11.46 -22.40 22.17
CA LEU A 233 -10.74 -21.25 21.64
C LEU A 233 -10.00 -20.44 22.70
N THR A 234 -10.29 -20.61 23.99
CA THR A 234 -9.63 -19.87 25.09
C THR A 234 -8.57 -20.68 25.84
N ASN A 235 -8.53 -22.00 25.62
CA ASN A 235 -7.51 -22.88 26.19
C ASN A 235 -6.10 -22.62 25.60
N GLU A 236 -5.08 -23.13 26.29
CA GLU A 236 -3.67 -23.06 25.85
C GLU A 236 -3.43 -23.72 24.48
N VAL A 237 -4.26 -24.70 24.13
CA VAL A 237 -4.31 -25.31 22.81
C VAL A 237 -5.60 -24.88 22.14
N ILE A 238 -5.49 -24.05 21.12
CA ILE A 238 -6.60 -23.66 20.26
C ILE A 238 -6.79 -24.75 19.22
N GLU A 239 -7.98 -25.34 19.17
CA GLU A 239 -8.38 -26.30 18.15
C GLU A 239 -9.44 -25.65 17.25
N VAL A 240 -9.12 -25.51 15.96
CA VAL A 240 -10.06 -24.98 14.95
C VAL A 240 -10.07 -25.90 13.75
N ASP A 241 -11.26 -26.37 13.40
CA ASP A 241 -11.52 -27.05 12.14
C ASP A 241 -11.71 -26.00 11.05
N LEU A 242 -10.97 -26.13 9.95
CA LEU A 242 -11.03 -25.20 8.83
C LEU A 242 -12.12 -25.55 7.82
N ASP A 243 -12.76 -26.71 7.97
CA ASP A 243 -13.78 -27.24 7.10
C ASP A 243 -14.92 -27.90 7.89
N ASP A 244 -16.14 -27.82 7.34
CA ASP A 244 -17.34 -28.46 7.92
C ASP A 244 -17.22 -30.00 7.98
N ALA A 245 -16.23 -30.57 7.27
CA ALA A 245 -15.93 -32.00 7.24
C ALA A 245 -14.93 -32.45 8.31
N GLY A 246 -14.22 -31.53 8.98
CA GLY A 246 -13.22 -31.84 10.01
C GLY A 246 -11.96 -32.54 9.49
N GLU A 247 -11.68 -32.44 8.19
CA GLU A 247 -10.50 -33.08 7.57
C GLU A 247 -9.24 -32.22 7.77
N ASN A 248 -9.39 -30.90 7.94
CA ASN A 248 -8.28 -29.97 8.13
C ASN A 248 -8.36 -29.30 9.51
N MET A 249 -7.84 -29.98 10.53
CA MET A 249 -7.72 -29.46 11.89
C MET A 249 -6.41 -28.69 12.08
N VAL A 250 -6.48 -27.46 12.56
CA VAL A 250 -5.32 -26.69 13.01
C VAL A 250 -5.28 -26.65 14.54
N ARG A 251 -4.18 -27.17 15.10
CA ARG A 251 -3.87 -27.06 16.53
C ARG A 251 -2.76 -26.05 16.76
N LEU A 252 -3.05 -25.01 17.52
CA LEU A 252 -2.08 -24.00 17.91
C LEU A 252 -1.87 -24.07 19.41
N LYS A 253 -0.64 -24.38 19.83
CA LYS A 253 -0.26 -24.29 21.24
C LYS A 253 0.37 -22.93 21.50
N ILE A 254 -0.22 -22.18 22.42
CA ILE A 254 0.36 -20.94 22.92
C ILE A 254 1.35 -21.33 24.02
N MET A 255 2.59 -20.89 23.86
CA MET A 255 3.62 -21.02 24.89
C MET A 255 3.72 -19.66 25.59
N ASP A 256 3.26 -19.57 26.82
CA ASP A 256 3.62 -18.47 27.70
C ASP A 256 4.97 -18.82 28.35
N GLU A 257 5.99 -17.98 28.14
CA GLU A 257 7.21 -17.93 28.97
C GLU A 257 7.00 -17.01 30.17
#